data_AF-A0A2E7FYN1-F1
#
_entry.id   AF-A0A2E7FYN1-F1
#
_cell.length_a   1.000
_cell.length_b   1.000
_cell.length_c   1.000
_cell.angle_alpha   90.00
_cell.angle_beta   90.00
_cell.angle_gamma   90.00
#
_symmetry.space_group_name_H-M   'P 1'
#
loop_
_entity.id
_entity.type
_entity.pdbx_description
1 polymer ?
#
loop_
_entity_poly.entity_id
_entity_poly.type
_entity_poly.pdbx_seq_one_letter_code
_entity_poly.pdbx_strand_id
1 'polypeptide(L)'
;MEGRLFARLWEEIDFDDHPLEGGHEPQPEGELRVKATPQQIHLEDDRISFIIGAGNDADSIHRWTKQSVKMNEGPERLGVHRWSLSPACMDSDLAEWISNRIGQPSENYGESVVENRALLSEIRRRVESLLPEWTWHLEVDNKADRWGWYVRAPAEWCSLFTLFLGVGWNQHFSPRGFLLFERAPPGELDRPDEKEANRLDGLRTVALCNSSRGALSHLAEDMEWANNPKPFSLNLPGKVELWPPSMGRWPLLFARSESMDGIPDWHADIIERLIPAISTLSTKIDGISWH
;
A
#
# COMPACT_ATOMS: atom_id res chain seq x y z
N MET A 1 -23.65 -5.07 0.93
CA MET A 1 -22.83 -5.94 0.07
C MET A 1 -22.11 -5.16 -1.01
N GLU A 2 -22.82 -4.33 -1.78
CA GLU A 2 -22.21 -3.55 -2.88
C GLU A 2 -21.07 -2.64 -2.42
N GLY A 3 -21.27 -1.81 -1.39
CA GLY A 3 -20.18 -1.00 -0.82
C GLY A 3 -19.01 -1.82 -0.23
N ARG A 4 -19.27 -3.04 0.28
CA ARG A 4 -18.20 -3.95 0.73
C ARG A 4 -17.41 -4.52 -0.45
N LEU A 5 -18.09 -4.85 -1.55
CA LEU A 5 -17.41 -5.26 -2.78
C LEU A 5 -16.57 -4.11 -3.33
N PHE A 6 -17.14 -2.90 -3.42
CA PHE A 6 -16.41 -1.72 -3.88
C PHE A 6 -15.14 -1.50 -3.05
N ALA A 7 -15.25 -1.45 -1.72
CA ALA A 7 -14.11 -1.32 -0.83
C ALA A 7 -13.07 -2.43 -1.03
N ARG A 8 -13.50 -3.68 -1.22
CA ARG A 8 -12.58 -4.80 -1.46
C ARG A 8 -11.85 -4.68 -2.81
N LEU A 9 -12.54 -4.27 -3.88
CA LEU A 9 -11.92 -4.07 -5.19
C LEU A 9 -10.97 -2.87 -5.19
N TRP A 10 -11.31 -1.82 -4.42
CA TRP A 10 -10.47 -0.66 -4.19
C TRP A 10 -9.10 -1.02 -3.60
N GLU A 11 -9.03 -2.00 -2.70
CA GLU A 11 -7.77 -2.50 -2.14
C GLU A 11 -6.85 -3.15 -3.18
N GLU A 12 -7.35 -3.53 -4.36
CA GLU A 12 -6.49 -4.08 -5.42
C GLU A 12 -5.95 -2.97 -6.34
N ILE A 13 -6.42 -1.71 -6.23
CA ILE A 13 -5.93 -0.61 -7.07
C ILE A 13 -4.45 -0.35 -6.84
N ASP A 14 -3.69 -0.38 -7.92
CA ASP A 14 -2.41 0.30 -8.07
C ASP A 14 -2.66 1.70 -8.66
N PHE A 15 -2.29 2.74 -7.90
CA PHE A 15 -2.46 4.14 -8.30
C PHE A 15 -1.45 4.61 -9.35
N ASP A 16 -0.32 3.91 -9.52
CA ASP A 16 0.61 4.14 -10.62
C ASP A 16 -0.03 3.68 -11.95
N ASP A 17 -0.88 2.65 -11.91
CA ASP A 17 -1.67 2.17 -13.05
C ASP A 17 -2.98 2.97 -13.25
N HIS A 18 -3.59 3.46 -12.16
CA HIS A 18 -4.86 4.21 -12.15
C HIS A 18 -4.65 5.59 -11.51
N PRO A 19 -4.21 6.61 -12.26
CA PRO A 19 -4.15 7.97 -11.74
C PRO A 19 -5.58 8.50 -11.56
N LEU A 20 -6.08 8.49 -10.31
CA LEU A 20 -7.41 8.95 -9.95
C LEU A 20 -7.36 10.38 -9.39
N GLU A 21 -8.40 11.15 -9.68
CA GLU A 21 -8.71 12.40 -8.96
C GLU A 21 -9.73 12.10 -7.85
N GLY A 22 -9.69 12.87 -6.76
CA GLY A 22 -10.58 12.68 -5.61
C GLY A 22 -9.90 12.03 -4.41
N GLY A 23 -10.69 11.57 -3.43
CA GLY A 23 -10.20 10.94 -2.22
C GLY A 23 -9.68 9.52 -2.46
N HIS A 24 -8.73 9.10 -1.63
CA HIS A 24 -8.09 7.78 -1.73
C HIS A 24 -8.75 6.71 -0.84
N GLU A 25 -9.87 7.07 -0.22
CA GLU A 25 -10.59 6.23 0.73
C GLU A 25 -11.47 5.18 0.04
N PRO A 26 -11.66 3.99 0.64
CA PRO A 26 -12.38 2.87 0.02
C PRO A 26 -13.90 3.06 0.00
N GLN A 27 -14.45 4.11 0.63
CA GLN A 27 -15.86 4.43 0.54
C GLN A 27 -16.16 5.09 -0.81
N PRO A 28 -17.29 4.74 -1.47
CA PRO A 28 -17.68 5.39 -2.72
C PRO A 28 -17.85 6.90 -2.55
N GLU A 29 -17.42 7.65 -3.56
CA GLU A 29 -17.70 9.08 -3.69
C GLU A 29 -18.91 9.30 -4.59
N GLY A 30 -19.87 10.09 -4.10
CA GLY A 30 -21.13 10.30 -4.80
C GLY A 30 -22.06 9.08 -4.73
N GLU A 31 -22.79 8.82 -5.81
CA GLU A 31 -23.72 7.69 -5.90
C GLU A 31 -23.01 6.43 -6.42
N LEU A 32 -23.02 5.36 -5.62
CA LEU A 32 -22.54 4.05 -6.07
C LEU A 32 -23.55 3.41 -7.04
N ARG A 33 -23.19 3.37 -8.32
CA ARG A 33 -23.96 2.72 -9.39
C ARG A 33 -23.55 1.27 -9.53
N VAL A 34 -24.53 0.36 -9.52
CA VAL A 34 -24.27 -1.09 -9.60
C VAL A 34 -25.11 -1.73 -10.69
N LYS A 35 -24.45 -2.49 -11.56
CA LYS A 35 -25.10 -3.28 -12.62
C LYS A 35 -24.54 -4.70 -12.61
N ALA A 36 -25.42 -5.68 -12.42
CA ALA A 36 -25.05 -7.09 -12.51
C ALA A 36 -25.62 -7.72 -13.78
N THR A 37 -24.80 -8.52 -14.45
CA THR A 37 -25.21 -9.49 -15.48
C THR A 37 -24.92 -10.91 -14.96
N PRO A 38 -25.38 -11.97 -15.63
CA PRO A 38 -25.05 -13.33 -15.20
C PRO A 38 -23.55 -13.67 -15.25
N GLN A 39 -22.68 -12.79 -15.78
CA GLN A 39 -21.24 -13.03 -15.89
C GLN A 39 -20.38 -11.97 -15.18
N GLN A 40 -20.94 -10.82 -14.79
CA GLN A 40 -20.15 -9.74 -14.20
C GLN A 40 -20.96 -8.86 -13.24
N ILE A 41 -20.28 -8.28 -12.25
CA ILE A 41 -20.79 -7.15 -11.46
C ILE A 41 -19.95 -5.94 -11.84
N HIS A 42 -20.60 -4.92 -12.36
CA HIS A 42 -20.03 -3.61 -12.59
C HIS A 42 -20.42 -2.69 -11.43
N LEU A 43 -19.43 -2.00 -10.85
CA LEU A 43 -19.61 -1.00 -9.81
C LEU A 43 -18.95 0.29 -10.27
N GLU A 44 -19.56 1.44 -10.03
CA GLU A 44 -19.01 2.72 -10.47
C GLU A 44 -19.40 3.80 -9.47
N ASP A 45 -18.43 4.63 -9.10
CA ASP A 45 -18.67 5.87 -8.38
C ASP A 45 -18.19 7.06 -9.22
N ASP A 46 -18.07 8.24 -8.65
CA ASP A 46 -17.62 9.43 -9.40
C ASP A 46 -16.13 9.40 -9.79
N ARG A 47 -15.34 8.48 -9.22
CA ARG A 47 -13.89 8.37 -9.43
C ARG A 47 -13.51 7.25 -10.39
N ILE A 48 -14.12 6.08 -10.24
CA ILE A 48 -13.67 4.86 -10.93
C ILE A 48 -14.81 3.89 -11.21
N SER A 49 -14.66 3.13 -12.30
CA SER A 49 -15.46 1.95 -12.60
C SER A 49 -14.68 0.65 -12.36
N PHE A 50 -15.36 -0.32 -11.74
CA PHE A 50 -14.88 -1.65 -11.44
C PHE A 50 -15.71 -2.74 -12.13
N ILE A 51 -15.06 -3.81 -12.55
CA ILE A 51 -15.69 -5.08 -12.93
C ILE A 51 -15.12 -6.21 -12.08
N ILE A 52 -16.00 -7.06 -11.54
CA ILE A 52 -15.63 -8.43 -11.14
C ILE A 52 -16.34 -9.46 -12.02
N GLY A 53 -15.57 -10.38 -12.60
CA GLY A 53 -16.08 -11.44 -13.48
C GLY A 53 -15.56 -11.37 -14.92
N ALA A 54 -16.44 -11.69 -15.88
CA ALA A 54 -16.20 -11.45 -17.30
C ALA A 54 -16.35 -9.95 -17.62
N GLY A 55 -15.90 -9.50 -18.80
CA GLY A 55 -16.02 -8.09 -19.22
C GLY A 55 -14.69 -7.35 -19.27
N ASN A 56 -14.67 -6.22 -19.98
CA ASN A 56 -13.49 -5.40 -20.25
C ASN A 56 -13.82 -3.88 -20.30
N ASP A 57 -15.04 -3.51 -19.94
CA ASP A 57 -15.61 -2.18 -20.09
C ASP A 57 -15.64 -1.43 -18.76
N ALA A 58 -14.49 -1.39 -18.06
CA ALA A 58 -14.28 -0.61 -16.85
C ALA A 58 -12.82 -0.20 -16.74
N ASP A 59 -12.55 0.78 -15.87
CA ASP A 59 -11.20 1.25 -15.58
C ASP A 59 -10.37 0.16 -14.89
N SER A 60 -11.02 -0.61 -14.01
CA SER A 60 -10.38 -1.63 -13.16
C SER A 60 -11.14 -2.96 -13.19
N ILE A 61 -10.51 -4.01 -13.71
CA ILE A 61 -11.11 -5.30 -14.05
C ILE A 61 -10.47 -6.41 -13.22
N HIS A 62 -11.27 -7.07 -12.38
CA HIS A 62 -10.87 -8.12 -11.47
C HIS A 62 -11.46 -9.46 -11.93
N ARG A 63 -10.59 -10.40 -12.27
CA ARG A 63 -11.02 -11.72 -12.76
C ARG A 63 -11.47 -12.60 -11.60
N TRP A 64 -12.64 -13.20 -11.74
CA TRP A 64 -13.23 -14.09 -10.74
C TRP A 64 -12.95 -15.55 -11.06
N THR A 65 -12.06 -16.17 -10.27
CA THR A 65 -11.45 -17.47 -10.59
C THR A 65 -11.51 -18.43 -9.41
N LYS A 66 -11.46 -19.74 -9.68
CA LYS A 66 -11.53 -20.76 -8.60
C LYS A 66 -10.37 -20.66 -7.61
N GLN A 67 -9.20 -20.29 -8.10
CA GLN A 67 -7.98 -20.06 -7.34
C GLN A 67 -7.31 -18.78 -7.84
N SER A 68 -6.63 -18.07 -6.95
CA SER A 68 -5.89 -16.88 -7.36
C SER A 68 -4.69 -17.24 -8.21
N VAL A 69 -4.66 -16.68 -9.42
CA VAL A 69 -3.62 -16.90 -10.43
C VAL A 69 -3.15 -15.57 -11.02
N LYS A 70 -1.93 -15.57 -11.55
CA LYS A 70 -1.40 -14.47 -12.36
C LYS A 70 -2.17 -14.40 -13.68
N MET A 71 -2.67 -13.22 -14.02
CA MET A 71 -3.55 -12.95 -15.17
C MET A 71 -2.81 -12.37 -16.38
N ASN A 72 -1.70 -11.68 -16.16
CA ASN A 72 -0.89 -11.08 -17.22
C ASN A 72 0.53 -10.81 -16.70
N GLU A 73 1.46 -10.50 -17.61
CA GLU A 73 2.88 -10.37 -17.27
C GLU A 73 3.30 -8.99 -16.74
N GLY A 74 2.48 -7.95 -16.93
CA GLY A 74 2.85 -6.57 -16.64
C GLY A 74 4.14 -6.07 -17.29
N PRO A 75 4.55 -4.81 -17.05
CA PRO A 75 3.87 -3.75 -16.31
C PRO A 75 3.02 -2.80 -17.22
N GLU A 76 2.35 -3.30 -18.25
CA GLU A 76 1.49 -2.46 -19.10
C GLU A 76 0.16 -2.11 -18.42
N ARG A 77 -0.29 -0.85 -18.51
CA ARG A 77 -1.59 -0.38 -18.02
C ARG A 77 -2.73 -0.98 -18.85
N LEU A 78 -3.27 -2.09 -18.41
CA LEU A 78 -4.28 -2.84 -19.19
C LEU A 78 -5.67 -2.85 -18.55
N GLY A 79 -5.87 -2.11 -17.45
CA GLY A 79 -7.12 -2.10 -16.67
C GLY A 79 -7.45 -3.46 -16.01
N VAL A 80 -6.81 -4.56 -16.41
CA VAL A 80 -6.95 -5.88 -15.81
C VAL A 80 -5.91 -6.07 -14.72
N HIS A 81 -6.39 -6.36 -13.51
CA HIS A 81 -5.55 -6.66 -12.36
C HIS A 81 -4.63 -7.85 -12.59
N ARG A 82 -3.38 -7.72 -12.14
CA ARG A 82 -2.32 -8.70 -12.37
C ARG A 82 -2.66 -10.05 -11.76
N TRP A 83 -3.31 -10.07 -10.61
CA TRP A 83 -3.71 -11.29 -9.92
C TRP A 83 -5.22 -11.39 -9.85
N SER A 84 -5.77 -12.56 -10.17
CA SER A 84 -7.20 -12.79 -10.03
C SER A 84 -7.65 -12.83 -8.57
N LEU A 85 -8.94 -12.59 -8.37
CA LEU A 85 -9.62 -12.83 -7.12
C LEU A 85 -10.27 -14.21 -7.13
N SER A 86 -10.29 -14.83 -5.96
CA SER A 86 -10.97 -16.09 -5.70
C SER A 86 -11.81 -15.98 -4.43
N PRO A 87 -12.75 -16.91 -4.18
CA PRO A 87 -13.52 -16.93 -2.94
C PRO A 87 -12.69 -16.88 -1.66
N ALA A 88 -11.46 -17.40 -1.70
CA ALA A 88 -10.56 -17.38 -0.54
C ALA A 88 -9.99 -15.98 -0.21
N CYS A 89 -10.13 -15.00 -1.11
CA CYS A 89 -9.57 -13.65 -0.95
C CYS A 89 -10.52 -12.66 -0.26
N MET A 90 -11.65 -13.12 0.23
CA MET A 90 -12.72 -12.29 0.77
C MET A 90 -13.55 -13.03 1.81
N ASP A 91 -14.37 -12.29 2.55
CA ASP A 91 -15.32 -12.87 3.49
C ASP A 91 -16.27 -13.85 2.80
N SER A 92 -16.59 -14.95 3.50
CA SER A 92 -17.42 -16.02 2.94
C SER A 92 -18.80 -15.54 2.44
N ASP A 93 -19.41 -14.58 3.12
CA ASP A 93 -20.71 -14.02 2.74
C ASP A 93 -20.62 -13.13 1.49
N LEU A 94 -19.50 -12.41 1.32
CA LEU A 94 -19.22 -11.63 0.12
C LEU A 94 -18.95 -12.54 -1.07
N ALA A 95 -18.14 -13.59 -0.89
CA ALA A 95 -17.89 -14.58 -1.93
C ALA A 95 -19.19 -15.26 -2.39
N GLU A 96 -20.03 -15.70 -1.45
CA GLU A 96 -21.33 -16.30 -1.76
C GLU A 96 -22.24 -15.32 -2.51
N TRP A 97 -22.29 -14.06 -2.07
CA TRP A 97 -23.09 -13.03 -2.72
C TRP A 97 -22.65 -12.77 -4.17
N ILE A 98 -21.34 -12.75 -4.44
CA ILE A 98 -20.80 -12.63 -5.80
C ILE A 98 -21.21 -13.86 -6.62
N SER A 99 -20.97 -15.06 -6.09
CA SER A 99 -21.29 -16.30 -6.80
C SER A 99 -22.77 -16.47 -7.13
N ASN A 100 -23.66 -15.99 -6.26
CA ASN A 100 -25.10 -15.99 -6.50
C ASN A 100 -25.52 -15.03 -7.63
N ARG A 101 -24.72 -13.99 -7.93
CA ARG A 101 -25.02 -13.00 -8.98
C ARG A 101 -24.39 -13.33 -10.33
N ILE A 102 -23.13 -13.76 -10.34
CA ILE A 102 -22.35 -13.96 -11.57
C ILE A 102 -21.96 -15.42 -11.83
N GLY A 103 -22.48 -16.35 -11.03
CA GLY A 103 -22.20 -17.77 -11.13
C GLY A 103 -20.89 -18.17 -10.46
N GLN A 104 -20.51 -19.42 -10.71
CA GLN A 104 -19.30 -20.00 -10.11
C GLN A 104 -18.02 -19.38 -10.71
N PRO A 105 -16.95 -19.24 -9.92
CA PRO A 105 -15.68 -18.75 -10.43
C PRO A 105 -15.16 -19.56 -11.61
N SER A 106 -14.56 -18.90 -12.59
CA SER A 106 -14.04 -19.57 -13.79
C SER A 106 -12.76 -20.38 -13.49
N GLU A 107 -12.50 -21.39 -14.30
CA GLU A 107 -11.18 -22.00 -14.37
C GLU A 107 -10.27 -21.12 -15.21
N ASN A 108 -9.08 -20.81 -14.67
CA ASN A 108 -8.02 -20.11 -15.38
C ASN A 108 -6.70 -20.83 -15.12
N TYR A 109 -5.87 -20.88 -16.16
CA TYR A 109 -4.59 -21.57 -16.16
C TYR A 109 -3.47 -20.53 -16.18
N GLY A 110 -3.19 -19.96 -15.00
CA GLY A 110 -2.05 -19.05 -14.77
C GLY A 110 -1.15 -19.60 -13.66
N GLU A 111 0.00 -18.94 -13.44
CA GLU A 111 0.84 -19.23 -12.27
C GLU A 111 0.02 -19.02 -11.00
N SER A 112 0.08 -19.96 -10.07
CA SER A 112 -0.62 -19.85 -8.79
C SER A 112 0.02 -18.77 -7.93
N VAL A 113 -0.80 -17.86 -7.40
CA VAL A 113 -0.39 -16.83 -6.43
C VAL A 113 -1.09 -17.00 -5.08
N VAL A 114 -1.63 -18.20 -4.81
CA VAL A 114 -2.36 -18.52 -3.58
C VAL A 114 -1.49 -18.33 -2.35
N GLU A 115 -0.25 -18.83 -2.38
CA GLU A 115 0.68 -18.70 -1.25
C GLU A 115 1.11 -17.24 -1.04
N ASN A 116 1.31 -16.48 -2.12
CA ASN A 116 1.60 -15.04 -2.05
C ASN A 116 0.45 -14.27 -1.41
N ARG A 117 -0.79 -14.52 -1.83
CA ARG A 117 -1.98 -13.90 -1.22
C ARG A 117 -2.12 -14.30 0.25
N ALA A 118 -1.88 -15.56 0.60
CA ALA A 118 -1.92 -16.01 1.99
C ALA A 118 -0.87 -15.29 2.86
N LEU A 119 0.36 -15.12 2.35
CA LEU A 119 1.39 -14.36 3.03
C LEU A 119 0.98 -12.89 3.23
N LEU A 120 0.44 -12.25 2.20
CA LEU A 120 -0.01 -10.85 2.27
C LEU A 120 -1.17 -10.66 3.23
N SER A 121 -2.14 -11.58 3.24
CA SER A 121 -3.23 -11.59 4.22
C SER A 121 -2.68 -11.72 5.64
N GLU A 122 -1.68 -12.57 5.87
CA GLU A 122 -1.07 -12.72 7.19
C GLU A 122 -0.26 -11.48 7.61
N ILE A 123 0.50 -10.85 6.68
CA ILE A 123 1.17 -9.56 6.94
C ILE A 123 0.14 -8.52 7.40
N ARG A 124 -0.94 -8.34 6.63
CA ARG A 124 -2.00 -7.37 7.00
C ARG A 124 -2.61 -7.71 8.35
N ARG A 125 -2.97 -8.98 8.59
CA ARG A 125 -3.56 -9.42 9.87
C ARG A 125 -2.69 -9.08 11.08
N ARG A 126 -1.36 -9.14 10.93
CA ARG A 126 -0.41 -8.80 11.99
C ARG A 126 -0.27 -7.29 12.22
N VAL A 127 -0.38 -6.49 11.17
CA VAL A 127 -0.03 -5.07 11.19
C VAL A 127 -1.25 -4.14 11.27
N GLU A 128 -2.41 -4.53 10.73
CA GLU A 128 -3.59 -3.66 10.57
C GLU A 128 -4.04 -3.00 11.89
N SER A 129 -3.98 -3.73 13.01
CA SER A 129 -4.34 -3.17 14.33
C SER A 129 -3.39 -2.08 14.84
N LEU A 130 -2.16 -2.02 14.31
CA LEU A 130 -1.16 -1.00 14.65
C LEU A 130 -1.35 0.29 13.82
N LEU A 131 -2.08 0.19 12.70
CA LEU A 131 -2.31 1.27 11.74
C LEU A 131 -3.83 1.51 11.57
N PRO A 132 -4.54 1.92 12.62
CA PRO A 132 -5.99 2.11 12.55
C PRO A 132 -6.32 3.21 11.54
N GLU A 133 -7.35 2.97 10.73
CA GLU A 133 -7.86 3.91 9.71
C GLU A 133 -6.91 4.14 8.51
N TRP A 134 -5.75 3.48 8.47
CA TRP A 134 -4.88 3.51 7.29
C TRP A 134 -5.49 2.65 6.17
N THR A 135 -5.33 3.11 4.93
CA THR A 135 -5.83 2.41 3.74
C THR A 135 -4.76 1.49 3.16
N TRP A 136 -5.19 0.36 2.61
CA TRP A 136 -4.32 -0.72 2.13
C TRP A 136 -4.55 -0.98 0.65
N HIS A 137 -3.49 -0.93 -0.14
CA HIS A 137 -3.51 -1.09 -1.59
C HIS A 137 -2.51 -2.15 -2.02
N LEU A 138 -2.95 -3.08 -2.85
CA LEU A 138 -2.12 -4.18 -3.30
C LEU A 138 -1.27 -3.74 -4.49
N GLU A 139 0.04 -3.82 -4.31
CA GLU A 139 1.05 -3.51 -5.32
C GLU A 139 1.69 -4.81 -5.78
N VAL A 140 1.25 -5.35 -6.93
CA VAL A 140 1.70 -6.64 -7.45
C VAL A 140 2.11 -6.52 -8.91
N ASP A 141 3.28 -7.06 -9.25
CA ASP A 141 3.82 -7.16 -10.63
C ASP A 141 3.87 -5.84 -11.44
N ASN A 142 3.72 -4.69 -10.77
CA ASN A 142 3.94 -3.37 -11.35
C ASN A 142 5.43 -2.95 -11.25
N LYS A 143 6.11 -3.41 -10.20
CA LYS A 143 7.54 -3.21 -9.95
C LYS A 143 8.27 -4.54 -10.10
N ALA A 144 9.37 -4.51 -10.84
CA ALA A 144 10.15 -5.72 -11.15
C ALA A 144 10.90 -6.30 -9.94
N ASP A 145 10.90 -5.60 -8.80
CA ASP A 145 11.74 -5.89 -7.64
C ASP A 145 10.96 -6.19 -6.36
N ARG A 146 9.61 -6.11 -6.37
CA ARG A 146 8.80 -6.30 -5.18
C ARG A 146 7.32 -6.58 -5.48
N TRP A 147 6.63 -7.11 -4.48
CA TRP A 147 5.18 -7.08 -4.38
C TRP A 147 4.77 -6.99 -2.91
N GLY A 148 3.64 -6.37 -2.61
CA GLY A 148 3.28 -6.03 -1.24
C GLY A 148 2.03 -5.19 -1.09
N TRP A 149 1.83 -4.73 0.13
CA TRP A 149 0.86 -3.69 0.46
C TRP A 149 1.53 -2.33 0.46
N TYR A 150 0.90 -1.38 -0.21
CA TYR A 150 1.11 0.04 0.03
C TYR A 150 0.05 0.51 1.02
N VAL A 151 0.50 1.05 2.15
CA VAL A 151 -0.35 1.47 3.25
C VAL A 151 -0.24 2.98 3.39
N ARG A 152 -1.36 3.68 3.29
CA ARG A 152 -1.38 5.15 3.24
C ARG A 152 -1.99 5.74 4.49
N ALA A 153 -1.44 6.87 4.92
CA ALA A 153 -1.97 7.63 6.05
C ALA A 153 -3.40 8.11 5.76
N PRO A 154 -4.24 8.26 6.81
CA PRO A 154 -5.59 8.80 6.65
C PRO A 154 -5.61 10.18 5.98
N ALA A 155 -6.58 10.39 5.09
CA ALA A 155 -6.67 11.61 4.28
C ALA A 155 -6.74 12.90 5.13
N GLU A 156 -7.38 12.86 6.30
CA GLU A 156 -7.53 14.00 7.20
C GLU A 156 -6.22 14.43 7.87
N TRP A 157 -5.17 13.61 7.79
CA TRP A 157 -3.84 13.98 8.27
C TRP A 157 -3.14 14.92 7.27
N CYS A 158 -3.64 15.05 6.04
CA CYS A 158 -3.01 15.84 4.98
C CYS A 158 -1.52 15.44 4.82
N SER A 159 -1.29 14.14 4.68
CA SER A 159 0.04 13.53 4.59
C SER A 159 0.09 12.54 3.43
N LEU A 160 1.21 12.52 2.74
CA LEU A 160 1.58 11.58 1.67
C LEU A 160 2.60 10.55 2.16
N PHE A 161 2.79 10.42 3.47
CA PHE A 161 3.60 9.35 4.04
C PHE A 161 2.95 8.00 3.80
N THR A 162 3.78 7.02 3.44
CA THR A 162 3.31 5.69 3.07
C THR A 162 4.26 4.64 3.62
N LEU A 163 3.72 3.43 3.80
CA LEU A 163 4.47 2.25 4.14
C LEU A 163 4.34 1.25 3.00
N PHE A 164 5.44 0.64 2.60
CA PHE A 164 5.39 -0.58 1.80
C PHE A 164 5.67 -1.77 2.72
N LEU A 165 4.85 -2.81 2.65
CA LEU A 165 4.99 -4.05 3.44
C LEU A 165 4.84 -5.27 2.52
N GLY A 166 5.89 -6.05 2.32
CA GLY A 166 5.80 -7.20 1.44
C GLY A 166 7.12 -7.94 1.24
N VAL A 167 7.34 -8.37 0.00
CA VAL A 167 8.51 -9.15 -0.40
C VAL A 167 9.24 -8.38 -1.49
N GLY A 168 10.57 -8.32 -1.39
CA GLY A 168 11.43 -7.67 -2.37
C GLY A 168 12.68 -8.48 -2.68
N TRP A 169 13.21 -8.28 -3.88
CA TRP A 169 14.40 -8.94 -4.40
C TRP A 169 15.19 -8.01 -5.33
N ASN A 170 16.35 -8.45 -5.78
CA ASN A 170 17.06 -7.86 -6.92
C ASN A 170 18.07 -8.87 -7.48
N GLN A 171 18.91 -8.47 -8.44
CA GLN A 171 19.92 -9.34 -9.04
C GLN A 171 20.93 -9.96 -8.05
N HIS A 172 21.04 -9.43 -6.83
CA HIS A 172 21.98 -9.89 -5.80
C HIS A 172 21.32 -10.62 -4.64
N PHE A 173 20.00 -10.52 -4.47
CA PHE A 173 19.30 -11.06 -3.32
C PHE A 173 18.03 -11.80 -3.76
N SER A 174 17.88 -13.03 -3.26
CA SER A 174 16.62 -13.77 -3.35
C SER A 174 15.47 -13.04 -2.64
N PRO A 175 14.21 -13.32 -3.02
CA PRO A 175 13.02 -12.81 -2.34
C PRO A 175 13.10 -12.98 -0.83
N ARG A 176 12.74 -11.92 -0.10
CA ARG A 176 12.64 -11.85 1.37
C ARG A 176 11.81 -10.65 1.79
N GLY A 177 11.48 -10.56 3.08
CA GLY A 177 10.72 -9.46 3.66
C GLY A 177 11.32 -8.11 3.31
N PHE A 178 10.47 -7.17 2.93
CA PHE A 178 10.85 -5.86 2.45
C PHE A 178 9.87 -4.80 2.93
N LEU A 179 10.39 -3.79 3.61
CA LEU A 179 9.60 -2.71 4.18
C LEU A 179 10.23 -1.36 3.86
N LEU A 180 9.39 -0.39 3.50
CA LEU A 180 9.78 1.01 3.32
C LEU A 180 8.85 1.90 4.14
N PHE A 181 9.40 2.95 4.74
CA PHE A 181 8.64 4.09 5.24
C PHE A 181 9.02 5.31 4.40
N GLU A 182 8.10 5.74 3.56
CA GLU A 182 8.37 6.63 2.44
C GLU A 182 7.61 7.93 2.53
N ARG A 183 8.19 8.94 1.90
CA ARG A 183 7.54 10.19 1.56
C ARG A 183 8.22 10.73 0.30
N ALA A 184 7.46 11.45 -0.53
CA ALA A 184 8.07 12.13 -1.67
C ALA A 184 9.00 13.26 -1.19
N PRO A 185 10.18 13.44 -1.83
CA PRO A 185 11.00 14.64 -1.64
C PRO A 185 10.19 15.93 -1.87
N PRO A 186 10.58 17.08 -1.27
CA PRO A 186 9.83 18.31 -1.48
C PRO A 186 9.93 18.74 -2.94
N GLY A 187 8.80 18.99 -3.60
CA GLY A 187 8.73 19.29 -5.04
C GLY A 187 8.80 18.07 -5.96
N GLU A 188 8.78 16.86 -5.41
CA GLU A 188 8.48 15.63 -6.14
C GLU A 188 6.99 15.30 -5.97
N LEU A 189 6.33 14.82 -7.04
CA LEU A 189 4.88 14.58 -7.13
C LEU A 189 4.02 15.87 -7.11
N ASP A 190 4.31 16.80 -8.02
CA ASP A 190 3.56 18.08 -8.13
C ASP A 190 2.21 17.92 -8.85
N ARG A 191 1.28 17.15 -8.29
CA ARG A 191 -0.14 17.37 -8.59
C ARG A 191 -0.63 18.59 -7.78
N PRO A 192 -1.42 19.50 -8.38
CA PRO A 192 -1.88 20.70 -7.67
C PRO A 192 -2.60 20.44 -6.34
N ASP A 193 -3.30 19.30 -6.23
CA ASP A 193 -4.04 18.85 -5.05
C ASP A 193 -3.14 18.27 -3.93
N GLU A 194 -1.94 17.76 -4.26
CA GLU A 194 -1.02 17.14 -3.30
C GLU A 194 0.04 18.12 -2.74
N LYS A 195 0.18 19.30 -3.36
CA LYS A 195 1.24 20.28 -3.07
C LYS A 195 1.34 20.66 -1.59
N GLU A 196 0.21 20.88 -0.92
CA GLU A 196 0.21 21.28 0.49
C GLU A 196 0.61 20.12 1.40
N ALA A 197 0.14 18.90 1.13
CA ALA A 197 0.52 17.71 1.88
C ALA A 197 2.03 17.42 1.73
N ASN A 198 2.57 17.51 0.52
CA ASN A 198 4.01 17.37 0.27
C ASN A 198 4.85 18.40 1.06
N ARG A 199 4.40 19.66 1.09
CA ARG A 199 5.03 20.72 1.89
C ARG A 199 5.03 20.39 3.39
N LEU A 200 3.88 19.96 3.92
CA LEU A 200 3.74 19.57 5.33
C LEU A 200 4.61 18.36 5.69
N ASP A 201 4.71 17.38 4.81
CA ASP A 201 5.56 16.20 5.01
C ASP A 201 7.05 16.53 5.02
N GLY A 202 7.48 17.56 4.29
CA GLY A 202 8.81 18.14 4.43
C GLY A 202 9.07 18.64 5.85
N LEU A 203 8.11 19.35 6.46
CA LEU A 203 8.22 19.85 7.84
C LEU A 203 8.17 18.70 8.86
N ARG A 204 7.28 17.73 8.66
CA ARG A 204 7.20 16.52 9.50
C ARG A 204 8.51 15.75 9.46
N THR A 205 9.12 15.60 8.29
CA THR A 205 10.41 14.94 8.13
C THR A 205 11.50 15.62 8.96
N VAL A 206 11.58 16.96 8.94
CA VAL A 206 12.53 17.71 9.77
C VAL A 206 12.25 17.49 11.26
N ALA A 207 10.99 17.47 11.67
CA ALA A 207 10.61 17.21 13.06
C ALA A 207 10.95 15.78 13.51
N LEU A 208 10.68 14.78 12.66
CA LEU A 208 10.99 13.36 12.90
C LEU A 208 12.49 13.12 13.11
N CYS A 209 13.33 13.83 12.37
CA CYS A 209 14.79 13.69 12.40
C CYS A 209 15.49 14.67 13.36
N ASN A 210 14.74 15.48 14.12
CA ASN A 210 15.30 16.56 14.93
C ASN A 210 16.27 16.03 16.01
N SER A 211 17.41 16.70 16.21
CA SER A 211 18.45 16.26 17.15
C SER A 211 18.19 16.54 18.63
N SER A 212 17.03 17.08 18.99
CA SER A 212 16.64 17.26 20.40
C SER A 212 15.47 16.37 20.81
N ARG A 213 14.58 16.01 19.88
CA ARG A 213 13.33 15.31 20.20
C ARG A 213 12.72 14.49 19.06
N GLY A 214 13.47 14.29 17.97
CA GLY A 214 12.94 13.59 16.79
C GLY A 214 12.63 12.14 17.10
N ALA A 215 11.43 11.67 16.75
CA ALA A 215 11.02 10.30 17.02
C ALA A 215 11.92 9.27 16.30
N LEU A 216 12.40 9.57 15.09
CA LEU A 216 13.37 8.72 14.39
C LEU A 216 14.77 8.81 15.00
N SER A 217 15.14 9.97 15.56
CA SER A 217 16.39 10.13 16.31
C SER A 217 16.40 9.33 17.61
N HIS A 218 15.24 9.23 18.28
CA HIS A 218 15.07 8.33 19.41
C HIS A 218 15.13 6.85 19.00
N LEU A 219 14.53 6.48 17.88
CA LEU A 219 14.64 5.12 17.33
C LEU A 219 16.08 4.76 16.96
N ALA A 220 16.86 5.73 16.49
CA ALA A 220 18.28 5.55 16.16
C ALA A 220 19.19 5.39 17.38
N GLU A 221 18.73 5.79 18.57
CA GLU A 221 19.57 5.98 19.76
C GLU A 221 20.79 6.92 19.51
N ASP A 222 20.71 7.75 18.48
CA ASP A 222 21.71 8.74 18.08
C ASP A 222 20.97 9.99 17.62
N MET A 223 21.12 11.09 18.37
CA MET A 223 20.41 12.32 18.06
C MET A 223 20.96 13.06 16.83
N GLU A 224 22.18 12.75 16.42
CA GLU A 224 22.90 13.43 15.34
C GLU A 224 22.95 12.57 14.07
N TRP A 225 22.29 11.40 14.05
CA TRP A 225 22.29 10.46 12.92
C TRP A 225 21.98 11.15 11.60
N ALA A 226 21.01 12.08 11.60
CA ALA A 226 20.50 12.73 10.42
C ALA A 226 21.45 13.77 9.79
N ASN A 227 22.47 14.20 10.53
CA ASN A 227 23.43 15.20 10.07
C ASN A 227 24.47 14.63 9.10
N ASN A 228 24.57 13.30 9.01
CA ASN A 228 25.46 12.61 8.09
C ASN A 228 24.69 12.09 6.88
N PRO A 229 25.09 12.39 5.63
CA PRO A 229 24.39 11.94 4.43
C PRO A 229 24.71 10.47 4.09
N LYS A 230 24.50 9.55 5.05
CA LYS A 230 24.76 8.12 4.92
C LYS A 230 23.64 7.31 5.59
N PRO A 231 23.36 6.09 5.11
CA PRO A 231 22.48 5.18 5.82
C PRO A 231 22.96 4.94 7.26
N PHE A 232 22.03 4.97 8.21
CA PHE A 232 22.26 4.67 9.62
C PHE A 232 21.59 3.34 9.96
N SER A 233 22.37 2.34 10.35
CA SER A 233 21.83 1.02 10.68
C SER A 233 21.16 1.02 12.06
N LEU A 234 19.95 0.48 12.14
CA LEU A 234 19.23 0.26 13.39
C LEU A 234 19.55 -1.13 13.95
N ASN A 235 19.56 -1.24 15.28
CA ASN A 235 19.72 -2.53 15.97
C ASN A 235 18.38 -3.31 15.99
N LEU A 236 17.92 -3.72 14.80
CA LEU A 236 16.70 -4.49 14.58
C LEU A 236 17.00 -5.71 13.69
N PRO A 237 16.19 -6.80 13.76
CA PRO A 237 16.44 -8.01 12.98
C PRO A 237 16.48 -7.75 11.47
N GLY A 238 17.49 -8.33 10.80
CA GLY A 238 17.76 -8.11 9.39
C GLY A 238 18.53 -6.81 9.11
N LYS A 239 18.42 -6.31 7.88
CA LYS A 239 19.03 -5.06 7.46
C LYS A 239 17.99 -3.94 7.55
N VAL A 240 18.02 -3.18 8.63
CA VAL A 240 17.13 -2.02 8.84
C VAL A 240 17.98 -0.76 8.93
N GLU A 241 17.70 0.22 8.07
CA GLU A 241 18.46 1.46 7.96
C GLU A 241 17.51 2.66 7.93
N LEU A 242 17.88 3.71 8.68
CA LEU A 242 17.33 5.05 8.46
C LEU A 242 18.16 5.78 7.41
N TRP A 243 17.49 6.42 6.48
CA TRP A 243 18.12 7.20 5.41
C TRP A 243 17.79 8.67 5.63
N PRO A 244 18.80 9.51 5.92
CA PRO A 244 18.55 10.89 6.30
C PRO A 244 18.05 11.73 5.11
N PRO A 245 17.27 12.79 5.38
CA PRO A 245 16.72 13.64 4.33
C PRO A 245 17.79 14.26 3.43
N SER A 246 19.00 14.48 3.96
CA SER A 246 20.15 15.01 3.24
C SER A 246 20.67 14.08 2.13
N MET A 247 20.27 12.80 2.11
CA MET A 247 20.55 11.89 1.00
C MET A 247 19.67 12.13 -0.24
N GLY A 248 18.60 12.95 -0.14
CA GLY A 248 17.70 13.21 -1.25
C GLY A 248 16.96 11.98 -1.76
N ARG A 249 16.75 10.96 -0.90
CA ARG A 249 16.02 9.73 -1.24
C ARG A 249 14.59 9.77 -0.70
N TRP A 250 13.74 8.95 -1.31
CA TRP A 250 12.32 8.82 -0.95
C TRP A 250 12.08 8.14 0.42
N PRO A 251 12.60 6.92 0.69
CA PRO A 251 12.40 6.29 1.99
C PRO A 251 13.21 7.00 3.09
N LEU A 252 12.57 7.23 4.24
CA LEU A 252 13.24 7.56 5.50
C LEU A 252 13.69 6.32 6.26
N LEU A 253 12.99 5.19 6.08
CA LEU A 253 13.43 3.89 6.56
C LEU A 253 13.38 2.87 5.42
N PHE A 254 14.46 2.11 5.30
CA PHE A 254 14.60 0.96 4.43
C PHE A 254 14.82 -0.29 5.29
N ALA A 255 14.07 -1.35 5.06
CA ALA A 255 14.23 -2.59 5.79
C ALA A 255 14.14 -3.82 4.90
N ARG A 256 14.97 -4.82 5.22
CA ARG A 256 15.00 -6.11 4.55
C ARG A 256 15.28 -7.23 5.55
N SER A 257 14.47 -8.27 5.57
CA SER A 257 14.68 -9.42 6.45
C SER A 257 15.87 -10.28 5.98
N GLU A 258 16.30 -11.23 6.81
CA GLU A 258 17.38 -12.16 6.46
C GLU A 258 16.91 -13.24 5.47
N SER A 259 15.69 -13.76 5.67
CA SER A 259 15.06 -14.82 4.86
C SER A 259 13.55 -14.59 4.67
N MET A 260 12.87 -15.56 4.06
CA MET A 260 11.42 -15.58 3.92
C MET A 260 10.68 -16.01 5.20
N ASP A 261 11.41 -16.48 6.21
CA ASP A 261 10.81 -17.05 7.42
C ASP A 261 10.31 -15.95 8.35
N GLY A 262 9.10 -16.11 8.90
CA GLY A 262 8.56 -15.19 9.90
C GLY A 262 8.30 -13.76 9.39
N ILE A 263 8.20 -13.56 8.08
CA ILE A 263 7.98 -12.24 7.46
C ILE A 263 6.83 -11.44 8.11
N PRO A 264 5.64 -12.02 8.41
CA PRO A 264 4.55 -11.26 9.00
C PRO A 264 4.88 -10.67 10.37
N ASP A 265 5.51 -11.46 11.24
CA ASP A 265 5.93 -11.01 12.57
C ASP A 265 7.07 -9.99 12.45
N TRP A 266 8.01 -10.20 11.53
CA TRP A 266 9.09 -9.24 11.25
C TRP A 266 8.57 -7.86 10.80
N HIS A 267 7.53 -7.81 9.95
CA HIS A 267 6.89 -6.54 9.58
C HIS A 267 6.23 -5.87 10.79
N ALA A 268 5.48 -6.62 11.59
CA ALA A 268 4.82 -6.09 12.78
C ALA A 268 5.84 -5.51 13.78
N ASP A 269 6.94 -6.22 14.04
CA ASP A 269 8.00 -5.76 14.94
C ASP A 269 8.59 -4.42 14.49
N ILE A 270 8.86 -4.24 13.19
CA ILE A 270 9.39 -2.97 12.66
C ILE A 270 8.33 -1.87 12.75
N ILE A 271 7.07 -2.16 12.42
CA ILE A 271 5.99 -1.17 12.52
C ILE A 271 5.78 -0.74 13.97
N GLU A 272 5.78 -1.65 14.94
CA GLU A 272 5.70 -1.31 16.37
C GLU A 272 6.80 -0.31 16.79
N ARG A 273 8.02 -0.49 16.28
CA ARG A 273 9.13 0.45 16.53
C ARG A 273 8.96 1.79 15.83
N LEU A 274 8.22 1.83 14.71
CA LEU A 274 7.89 3.05 13.98
C LEU A 274 6.67 3.79 14.52
N ILE A 275 5.80 3.16 15.33
CA ILE A 275 4.58 3.80 15.88
C ILE A 275 4.86 5.17 16.53
N PRO A 276 5.92 5.37 17.34
CA PRO A 276 6.22 6.68 17.90
C PRO A 276 6.45 7.76 16.83
N ALA A 277 7.03 7.41 15.67
CA ALA A 277 7.19 8.32 14.54
C ALA A 277 5.87 8.53 13.78
N ILE A 278 5.19 7.43 13.44
CA ILE A 278 3.92 7.43 12.69
C ILE A 278 2.85 8.25 13.40
N SER A 279 2.72 8.10 14.72
CA SER A 279 1.70 8.82 15.51
C SER A 279 1.86 10.34 15.50
N THR A 280 3.04 10.86 15.17
CA THR A 280 3.25 12.32 15.06
C THR A 280 2.71 12.91 13.76
N LEU A 281 2.47 12.10 12.72
CA LEU A 281 2.08 12.58 11.40
C LEU A 281 0.69 13.26 11.40
N SER A 282 -0.21 12.81 12.28
CA SER A 282 -1.55 13.40 12.47
C SER A 282 -1.54 14.79 13.11
N THR A 283 -0.38 15.25 13.61
CA THR A 283 -0.26 16.55 14.27
C THR A 283 -0.51 17.67 13.26
N LYS A 284 -1.49 18.53 13.55
CA LYS A 284 -1.75 19.73 12.76
C LYS A 284 -0.60 20.72 12.92
N ILE A 285 -0.09 21.21 11.81
CA ILE A 285 0.97 22.23 11.78
C ILE A 285 0.32 23.57 11.45
N ASP A 286 -0.04 24.32 12.50
CA ASP A 286 -0.61 25.66 12.35
C ASP A 286 0.50 26.74 12.35
N GLY A 287 0.37 27.74 11.48
CA GLY A 287 1.10 29.01 11.64
C GLY A 287 2.58 29.04 11.23
N ILE A 288 3.10 28.04 10.52
CA ILE A 288 4.46 28.10 9.95
C ILE A 288 4.42 28.77 8.57
N SER A 289 4.56 30.10 8.57
CA SER A 289 4.83 30.94 7.39
C SER A 289 6.30 30.80 7.00
N TRP A 290 6.55 30.40 5.75
CA TRP A 290 7.86 30.57 5.11
C TRP A 290 7.75 31.78 4.19
N HIS A 291 8.22 32.93 4.68
CA HIS A 291 8.61 34.06 3.86
C HIS A 291 10.13 34.17 3.88
#